data_AF-A0A529LF30-F1
#
_entry.id   AF-A0A529LF30-F1
#
_cell.length_a   1.000
_cell.length_b   1.000
_cell.length_c   1.000
_cell.angle_alpha   90.00
_cell.angle_beta   90.00
_cell.angle_gamma   90.00
#
_symmetry.space_group_name_H-M   'P 1'
#
loop_
_entity.id
_entity.type
_entity.pdbx_description
1 polymer ?
#
loop_
_entity_poly.entity_id
_entity_poly.type
_entity_poly.pdbx_seq_one_letter_code
_entity_poly.pdbx_strand_id
1 'polypeptide(L)' 'AGATIIQELTNRDYGSREFICRDPEGNVWSFGTYWPKAGEKA' A
#
# COMPACT_ATOMS: atom_id res chain seq x y z
N ALA A 1 15.43 -1.98 12.00
CA ALA A 1 14.59 -2.27 10.82
C ALA A 1 14.37 -3.78 10.76
N GLY A 2 13.12 -4.25 10.63
CA GLY A 2 12.77 -5.68 10.68
C GLY A 2 11.34 -5.98 10.21
N ALA A 3 10.74 -5.07 9.43
CA ALA A 3 9.39 -5.25 8.94
C ALA A 3 9.37 -6.28 7.79
N THR A 4 8.38 -7.16 7.80
CA THR A 4 8.14 -8.12 6.71
C THR A 4 7.23 -7.47 5.68
N ILE A 5 7.64 -7.47 4.42
CA ILE A 5 6.80 -6.99 3.33
C ILE A 5 5.70 -8.04 3.09
N ILE A 6 4.44 -7.66 3.28
CA ILE A 6 3.28 -8.50 2.97
C ILE A 6 2.85 -8.25 1.53
N GLN A 7 2.88 -6.99 1.10
CA GLN A 7 2.61 -6.58 -0.27
C GLN A 7 3.66 -5.56 -0.70
N GLU A 8 4.38 -5.87 -1.78
CA GLU A 8 5.30 -4.93 -2.41
C GLU A 8 4.55 -3.69 -2.93
N LEU A 9 5.31 -2.67 -3.31
CA LEU A 9 4.73 -1.46 -3.89
C LEU A 9 3.96 -1.81 -5.17
N THR A 10 2.63 -1.75 -5.07
CA THR A 10 1.71 -2.23 -6.10
C THR A 10 0.92 -1.06 -6.65
N ASN A 11 0.89 -0.92 -7.97
CA ASN A 11 -0.02 -0.01 -8.64
C ASN A 11 -1.42 -0.63 -8.67
N ARG A 12 -2.43 0.15 -8.29
CA ARG A 12 -3.83 -0.27 -8.38
C ARG A 12 -4.47 0.24 -9.66
N ASP A 13 -5.51 -0.46 -10.11
CA ASP A 13 -6.30 -0.09 -11.29
C ASP A 13 -6.98 1.29 -11.12
N TYR A 14 -7.24 1.69 -9.88
CA TYR A 14 -7.79 3.01 -9.53
C TYR A 14 -6.73 4.10 -9.33
N GLY A 15 -5.49 3.87 -9.76
CA GLY A 15 -4.44 4.90 -9.86
C GLY A 15 -3.62 5.15 -8.58
N SER A 16 -4.04 4.62 -7.43
CA SER A 16 -3.22 4.64 -6.23
C SER A 16 -2.07 3.64 -6.29
N ARG A 17 -1.03 3.92 -5.50
CA ARG A 17 0.04 2.97 -5.20
C ARG A 17 -0.04 2.59 -3.74
N GLU A 18 0.07 1.30 -3.46
CA GLU A 18 -0.05 0.75 -2.11
C GLU A 18 1.10 -0.16 -1.74
N PHE A 19 1.49 -0.12 -0.48
CA PHE A 19 2.52 -0.93 0.14
C PHE A 19 2.06 -1.39 1.52
N ILE A 20 2.24 -2.67 1.83
CA ILE A 20 1.78 -3.26 3.10
C ILE A 20 2.94 -3.99 3.74
N CYS A 21 3.20 -3.69 5.02
CA CYS A 21 4.20 -4.40 5.81
C CYS A 21 3.69 -4.77 7.19
N ARG A 22 4.33 -5.77 7.78
CA ARG A 22 4.16 -6.17 9.18
C ARG A 22 5.38 -5.76 9.96
N ASP A 23 5.23 -4.99 11.02
CA ASP A 23 6.35 -4.67 11.90
C ASP A 23 6.73 -5.87 12.80
N PRO A 24 7.88 -5.84 13.49
CA PRO A 24 8.33 -6.93 14.36
C PRO A 24 7.42 -7.24 15.57
N GLU A 25 6.65 -6.26 16.04
CA GLU A 25 5.66 -6.43 17.12
C GLU A 25 4.39 -7.09 16.60
N GLY A 26 4.26 -7.19 15.28
CA GLY A 26 3.24 -7.93 14.58
C GLY A 26 2.12 -7.06 14.03
N ASN A 27 2.18 -5.73 14.16
CA ASN A 27 1.15 -4.86 13.60
C ASN A 27 1.27 -4.76 12.08
N VAL A 28 0.13 -4.65 11.41
CA VAL A 28 0.04 -4.52 9.95
C VAL A 28 -0.20 -3.07 9.60
N TRP A 29 0.68 -2.53 8.77
CA TRP A 29 0.63 -1.16 8.28
C TRP A 29 0.36 -1.17 6.78
N SER A 30 -0.57 -0.32 6.35
CA SER A 30 -0.86 -0.06 4.95
C SER A 30 -0.56 1.38 4.61
N PHE A 31 0.26 1.59 3.58
CA PHE A 31 0.64 2.88 3.06
C PHE A 31 0.11 3.00 1.65
N GLY A 32 -0.60 4.08 1.36
CA GLY A 32 -1.20 4.33 0.05
C GLY A 32 -1.05 5.78 -0.36
N THR A 33 -0.91 6.02 -1.67
CA THR A 33 -1.07 7.36 -2.21
C THR A 33 -2.55 7.69 -2.32
N TYR A 34 -2.94 8.88 -1.88
CA TYR A 34 -4.27 9.40 -2.16
C TYR A 34 -4.40 9.68 -3.66
N TRP A 35 -5.42 9.11 -4.30
CA TRP A 35 -5.75 9.37 -5.69
C TRP A 35 -7.10 10.08 -5.76
N PRO A 36 -7.14 11.40 -6.03
CA PRO A 36 -8.38 12.18 -6.03
C PRO A 36 -9.33 11.82 -7.18
N LYS A 37 -8.86 11.04 -8.16
CA LYS A 37 -9.61 10.61 -9.35
C LYS A 37 -9.97 9.12 -9.26
N ALA A 38 -10.19 8.58 -8.06
CA ALA A 38 -10.40 7.13 -7.84
C ALA A 38 -11.62 6.54 -8.60
N GLY A 39 -12.52 7.38 -9.13
CA GLY A 39 -13.62 6.96 -10.00
C GLY A 39 -13.29 6.99 -11.50
N GLU A 40 -12.14 7.51 -11.89
CA GLU A 40 -11.64 7.48 -13.27
C GLU A 40 -10.64 6.33 -13.38
N LYS A 41 -10.71 5.55 -14.47
CA LYS A 41 -9.68 4.56 -14.75
C LYS A 41 -8.33 5.26 -14.88
N ALA A 42 -7.31 4.67 -14.25
CA ALA A 42 -5.92 5.14 -14.31
C ALA A 42 -5.31 4.99 -15.71
#